data_AF-A0A416P270-F1
#
_entry.id   AF-A0A416P270-F1
#
_cell.length_a   1.000
_cell.length_b   1.000
_cell.length_c   1.000
_cell.angle_alpha   90.00
_cell.angle_beta   90.00
_cell.angle_gamma   90.00
#
_symmetry.space_group_name_H-M   'P 1'
#
loop_
_entity.id
_entity.type
_entity.pdbx_description
1 polymer ?
#
loop_
_entity_poly.entity_id
_entity_poly.type
_entity_poly.pdbx_seq_one_letter_code
_entity_poly.pdbx_strand_id
1 'polypeptide(L)'
;MLNDRKRGGQMKLENIIIENYRQFDTAELALDQGITILAGANNSGKTSLINLIRSVFVDEKNDYSVSDIPAKNMQEWIDWGYPVFADFFKSGKSVDTIDS
;
A
#
# COMPACT_ATOMS: atom_id res chain seq x y z
N MET A 1 -17.93 -20.78 41.62
CA MET A 1 -16.79 -20.11 40.99
C MET A 1 -16.91 -20.24 39.48
N LEU A 2 -17.72 -19.40 38.85
CA LEU A 2 -17.82 -19.31 37.39
C LEU A 2 -17.91 -17.83 37.04
N ASN A 3 -17.19 -17.44 35.98
CA ASN A 3 -17.17 -16.15 35.31
C ASN A 3 -16.14 -15.12 35.80
N ASP A 4 -14.86 -15.41 35.53
CA ASP A 4 -13.92 -14.40 35.04
C ASP A 4 -13.58 -14.69 33.56
N ARG A 5 -14.60 -14.64 32.70
CA ARG A 5 -14.34 -14.45 31.26
C ARG A 5 -14.08 -12.98 31.06
N LYS A 6 -12.79 -12.60 30.97
CA LYS A 6 -12.35 -11.28 30.50
C LYS A 6 -13.21 -10.90 29.29
N ARG A 7 -14.01 -9.84 29.41
CA ARG A 7 -14.64 -9.18 28.25
C ARG A 7 -13.50 -8.61 27.41
N GLY A 8 -13.02 -9.37 26.43
CA GLY A 8 -12.16 -8.84 25.39
C GLY A 8 -12.95 -7.77 24.66
N GLY A 9 -12.46 -6.53 24.66
CA GLY A 9 -13.04 -5.47 23.85
C GLY A 9 -13.03 -5.89 22.38
N GLN A 10 -14.17 -5.78 21.71
CA GLN A 10 -14.26 -6.04 20.28
C GLN A 10 -13.55 -4.90 19.54
N MET A 11 -12.61 -5.24 18.64
CA MET A 11 -11.94 -4.25 17.79
C MET A 11 -12.98 -3.57 16.88
N LYS A 12 -12.91 -2.23 16.81
CA LYS A 12 -13.70 -1.41 15.89
C LYS A 12 -12.75 -0.56 15.06
N LEU A 13 -12.93 -0.60 13.75
CA LEU A 13 -12.21 0.25 12.82
C LEU A 13 -12.98 1.57 12.68
N GLU A 14 -12.35 2.69 12.99
CA GLU A 14 -12.96 4.02 12.92
C GLU A 14 -12.45 4.82 11.73
N ASN A 15 -11.15 4.73 11.44
CA ASN A 15 -10.53 5.40 10.29
C ASN A 15 -9.46 4.52 9.66
N ILE A 16 -9.31 4.62 8.34
CA ILE A 16 -8.24 3.98 7.57
C ILE A 16 -7.64 5.04 6.64
N ILE A 17 -6.31 5.18 6.70
CA ILE A 17 -5.55 6.00 5.77
C ILE A 17 -4.70 5.06 4.91
N ILE A 18 -4.79 5.22 3.60
CA ILE A 18 -4.12 4.40 2.60
C ILE A 18 -3.29 5.32 1.74
N GLU A 19 -2.01 5.01 1.60
CA GLU A 19 -1.08 5.79 0.80
C GLU A 19 -0.30 4.86 -0.12
N ASN A 20 -0.05 5.33 -1.35
CA ASN A 20 0.79 4.64 -2.33
C ASN A 20 0.44 3.16 -2.53
N TYR A 21 -0.86 2.86 -2.68
CA TYR A 21 -1.35 1.50 -2.90
C TYR A 21 -2.19 1.40 -4.17
N ARG A 22 -1.69 0.68 -5.18
CA ARG A 22 -2.31 0.52 -6.50
C ARG A 22 -2.72 1.87 -7.09
N GLN A 23 -4.01 2.10 -7.27
CA GLN A 23 -4.57 3.34 -7.83
C GLN A 23 -4.84 4.42 -6.78
N PHE A 24 -4.55 4.15 -5.50
CA PHE A 24 -4.71 5.10 -4.42
C PHE A 24 -3.38 5.80 -4.16
N ASP A 25 -3.33 7.08 -4.50
CA ASP A 25 -2.26 7.97 -4.07
C ASP A 25 -2.39 8.22 -2.57
N THR A 26 -3.55 8.72 -2.19
CA THR A 26 -4.01 8.83 -0.81
C THR A 26 -5.52 8.56 -0.79
N ALA A 27 -5.98 7.76 0.16
CA ALA A 27 -7.39 7.58 0.45
C ALA A 27 -7.59 7.53 1.96
N GLU A 28 -8.53 8.32 2.46
CA GLU A 28 -8.96 8.32 3.86
C GLU A 28 -10.41 7.86 3.94
N LEU A 29 -10.66 6.86 4.79
CA LEU A 29 -11.97 6.25 4.98
C LEU A 29 -12.36 6.24 6.46
N ALA A 30 -13.27 7.13 6.81
CA ALA A 30 -14.00 7.02 8.07
C ALA A 30 -15.07 5.93 7.95
N LEU A 31 -15.10 5.01 8.92
CA LEU A 31 -16.01 3.88 8.98
C LEU A 31 -17.13 4.15 9.99
N ASP A 32 -18.37 3.90 9.57
CA ASP A 32 -19.53 4.03 10.44
C ASP A 32 -19.60 2.90 11.47
N GLN A 33 -20.18 3.19 12.64
CA GLN A 33 -20.36 2.22 13.72
C GLN A 33 -21.33 1.09 13.37
N GLY A 34 -22.21 1.30 12.38
CA GLY A 34 -23.16 0.33 11.85
C GLY A 34 -22.69 -0.24 10.53
N ILE A 35 -23.19 0.32 9.42
CA ILE A 35 -22.95 -0.20 8.07
C ILE A 35 -22.26 0.89 7.24
N THR A 36 -21.09 0.56 6.71
CA THR A 36 -20.44 1.37 5.68
C THR A 36 -20.67 0.73 4.31
N ILE A 37 -21.16 1.51 3.34
CA ILE A 37 -21.36 1.06 1.96
C ILE A 37 -20.24 1.60 1.09
N LEU A 38 -19.48 0.70 0.48
CA LEU A 38 -18.44 1.05 -0.50
C LEU A 38 -19.01 1.01 -1.92
N ALA A 39 -19.27 2.19 -2.49
CA ALA A 39 -19.83 2.35 -3.83
C ALA A 39 -18.91 3.20 -4.74
N GLY A 40 -19.04 3.03 -6.05
CA GLY A 40 -18.23 3.75 -7.04
C GLY A 40 -18.25 3.07 -8.40
N ALA A 41 -17.67 3.71 -9.42
CA ALA A 41 -17.60 3.18 -10.78
C ALA A 41 -16.84 1.84 -10.87
N ASN A 42 -17.01 1.11 -11.97
CA ASN A 42 -16.17 -0.05 -12.24
C ASN A 42 -14.69 0.37 -12.28
N ASN A 43 -13.80 -0.48 -11.75
CA ASN A 43 -12.37 -0.19 -11.64
C ASN A 43 -12.01 1.03 -10.75
N SER A 44 -12.92 1.50 -9.90
CA SER A 44 -12.64 2.59 -8.94
C SER A 44 -11.85 2.15 -7.70
N GLY A 45 -11.33 0.92 -7.67
CA GLY A 45 -10.44 0.46 -6.60
C GLY A 45 -11.15 -0.21 -5.42
N LYS A 46 -12.47 -0.41 -5.48
CA LYS A 46 -13.26 -1.03 -4.40
C LYS A 46 -12.73 -2.40 -3.98
N THR A 47 -12.48 -3.28 -4.94
CA THR A 47 -11.93 -4.62 -4.67
C THR A 47 -10.53 -4.55 -4.10
N SER A 48 -9.69 -3.64 -4.58
CA SER A 48 -8.35 -3.39 -4.04
C SER A 48 -8.40 -2.96 -2.58
N LEU A 49 -9.31 -2.05 -2.23
CA LEU A 49 -9.52 -1.60 -0.86
C LEU A 49 -9.95 -2.76 0.07
N ILE A 50 -10.93 -3.58 -0.34
CA ILE A 50 -11.37 -4.73 0.46
C ILE A 50 -10.24 -5.75 0.66
N ASN A 51 -9.45 -6.01 -0.39
CA ASN A 51 -8.31 -6.92 -0.28
C ASN A 51 -7.24 -6.39 0.67
N LEU A 52 -6.94 -5.09 0.65
CA LEU A 52 -6.01 -4.47 1.58
C LEU A 52 -6.48 -4.58 3.02
N ILE A 53 -7.76 -4.28 3.30
CA ILE A 53 -8.32 -4.41 4.64
C ILE A 53 -8.22 -5.88 5.10
N ARG A 54 -8.53 -6.83 4.22
CA ARG A 54 -8.43 -8.25 4.53
C ARG A 54 -6.99 -8.69 4.82
N SER A 55 -6.01 -8.27 4.01
CA SER A 55 -4.62 -8.67 4.19
C SER A 55 -4.01 -8.12 5.48
N VAL A 56 -4.44 -6.93 5.92
CA VAL A 56 -3.96 -6.31 7.17
C VAL A 56 -4.56 -6.96 8.42
N PHE A 57 -5.87 -7.28 8.39
CA PHE A 57 -6.60 -7.66 9.62
C PHE A 57 -6.97 -9.13 9.72
N VAL A 58 -6.94 -9.90 8.62
CA VAL A 58 -7.42 -11.29 8.60
C VAL A 58 -6.30 -12.27 8.29
N ASP A 59 -5.44 -11.96 7.33
CA ASP A 59 -4.43 -12.90 6.85
C ASP A 59 -3.11 -12.75 7.66
N GLU A 60 -2.53 -13.87 8.13
CA GLU A 60 -1.23 -13.86 8.84
C GLU A 60 -0.04 -13.56 7.90
N LYS A 61 -0.25 -13.65 6.58
CA LYS A 61 0.75 -13.37 5.56
C LYS A 61 0.31 -12.16 4.72
N ASN A 62 1.06 -11.07 4.86
CA ASN A 62 0.96 -9.92 3.99
C ASN A 62 1.78 -10.17 2.70
N ASP A 63 1.19 -10.92 1.76
CA ASP A 63 1.78 -11.13 0.43
C ASP A 63 1.54 -9.88 -0.44
N TYR A 64 2.39 -8.87 -0.24
CA TYR A 64 2.47 -7.71 -1.12
C TYR A 64 3.22 -8.08 -2.40
N SER A 65 2.71 -7.62 -3.53
CA SER A 65 3.27 -7.85 -4.86
C SER A 65 3.69 -6.54 -5.53
N VAL A 66 4.53 -6.63 -6.57
CA VAL A 66 4.96 -5.45 -7.34
C VAL A 66 3.77 -4.71 -7.96
N SER A 67 2.67 -5.41 -8.30
CA SER A 67 1.47 -4.78 -8.84
C SER A 67 0.65 -4.01 -7.79
N ASP A 68 1.00 -4.13 -6.50
CA ASP A 68 0.45 -3.29 -5.43
C ASP A 68 1.10 -1.91 -5.36
N ILE A 69 2.27 -1.72 -5.99
CA ILE A 69 2.93 -0.43 -6.12
C ILE A 69 2.21 0.39 -7.20
N PRO A 70 1.86 1.66 -6.94
CA PRO A 70 1.24 2.51 -7.95
C PRO A 70 2.11 2.65 -9.20
N ALA A 71 1.46 2.58 -10.37
CA ALA A 71 2.14 2.71 -11.65
C ALA A 71 2.88 4.04 -11.79
N LYS A 72 2.34 5.13 -11.21
CA LYS A 72 2.99 6.44 -11.19
C LYS A 72 4.33 6.41 -10.45
N ASN A 73 4.44 5.69 -9.33
CA ASN A 73 5.67 5.61 -8.54
C ASN A 73 6.75 4.86 -9.32
N MET A 74 6.37 3.83 -10.10
CA MET A 74 7.30 3.18 -11.02
C MET A 74 7.78 4.14 -12.11
N GLN A 75 6.89 4.95 -12.69
CA GLN A 75 7.27 5.93 -13.69
C GLN A 75 8.22 7.00 -13.11
N GLU A 76 7.90 7.56 -11.94
CA GLU A 76 8.75 8.52 -11.25
C GLU A 76 10.15 7.96 -10.97
N TRP A 77 10.23 6.69 -10.54
CA TRP A 77 11.51 6.02 -10.34
C TRP A 77 12.29 5.84 -11.63
N ILE A 78 11.63 5.49 -12.74
CA ILE A 78 12.26 5.38 -14.05
C ILE A 78 12.77 6.75 -14.49
N ASP A 79 11.94 7.78 -14.41
CA ASP A 79 12.26 9.14 -14.86
C ASP A 79 13.48 9.71 -14.11
N TRP A 80 13.58 9.43 -12.81
CA TRP A 80 14.71 9.85 -11.99
C TRP A 80 15.93 8.93 -12.14
N GLY A 81 15.73 7.62 -12.04
CA GLY A 81 16.81 6.63 -11.92
C GLY A 81 17.45 6.28 -13.26
N TYR A 82 16.65 6.12 -14.32
CA TYR A 82 17.17 5.69 -15.62
C TYR A 82 18.25 6.62 -16.17
N PRO A 83 18.12 7.97 -16.15
CA PRO A 83 19.18 8.87 -16.58
C PRO A 83 20.49 8.66 -15.82
N VAL A 84 20.43 8.47 -14.50
CA VAL A 84 21.62 8.24 -13.64
C VAL A 84 22.36 6.97 -14.09
N PHE A 85 21.63 5.87 -14.28
CA PHE A 85 22.22 4.62 -14.75
C PHE A 85 22.75 4.74 -16.18
N ALA A 86 21.97 5.35 -17.08
CA ALA A 86 22.36 5.55 -18.48
C ALA A 86 23.64 6.37 -18.60
N ASP A 87 23.77 7.46 -17.83
CA ASP A 87 24.95 8.30 -17.81
C ASP A 87 26.15 7.59 -17.20
N PHE A 88 25.97 6.80 -16.13
CA PHE A 88 27.02 5.97 -15.56
C PHE A 88 27.59 5.00 -16.62
N PHE A 89 26.73 4.25 -17.31
CA PHE A 89 27.18 3.30 -18.33
C PHE A 89 27.77 3.98 -19.58
N LYS A 90 27.21 5.12 -20.03
CA LYS A 90 27.73 5.88 -21.18
C LYS A 90 29.06 6.57 -20.89
N SER A 91 29.27 7.03 -19.66
CA SER A 91 30.51 7.73 -19.27
C SER A 91 31.70 6.80 -19.07
N GLY A 92 31.50 5.47 -19.15
CA GLY A 92 32.58 4.48 -18.99
C GLY A 92 33.20 4.47 -17.59
N LYS A 93 32.53 5.08 -16.61
CA LYS A 93 32.97 5.09 -15.21
C LYS A 93 32.89 3.68 -14.65
N SER A 94 33.93 3.25 -13.94
CA SER A 94 33.89 2.01 -13.15
C SER A 94 33.50 2.32 -11.71
N VAL A 95 33.14 1.29 -10.95
CA VAL A 95 32.89 1.38 -9.50
C VAL A 95 34.06 2.05 -8.78
N ASP A 96 35.30 1.83 -9.23
CA ASP A 96 36.51 2.39 -8.61
C ASP A 96 36.57 3.93 -8.66
N THR A 97 35.83 4.55 -9.59
CA THR A 97 35.76 6.02 -9.73
C THR A 97 34.68 6.70 -8.87
N ILE A 98 33.80 5.93 -8.20
CA ILE A 98 32.70 6.49 -7.39
C ILE A 98 33.14 6.67 -5.91
N ASP A 99 34.00 5.79 -5.40
CA ASP A 99 34.45 5.79 -4.00
C ASP A 99 35.71 6.66 -3.73
N SER A 100 36.09 7.55 -4.68
CA SER A 100 37.22 8.48 -4.57
C SER A 100 36.78 9.89 -4.21
#